data_AF-A0A0U5EV17-F1
#
_entry.id   AF-A0A0U5EV17-F1
#
_cell.length_a   1.000
_cell.length_b   1.000
_cell.length_c   1.000
_cell.angle_alpha   90.00
_cell.angle_beta   90.00
_cell.angle_gamma   90.00
#
_symmetry.space_group_name_H-M   'P 1'
#
loop_
_entity.id
_entity.type
_entity.pdbx_description
1 polymer ?
#
loop_
_entity_poly.entity_id
_entity_poly.type
_entity_poly.pdbx_seq_one_letter_code
_entity_poly.pdbx_strand_id
1 'polypeptide(L)'
;MESKVIDERLLGEALKSELKKGFDVLRLSRWALKIESNNLRALTPYSRKVLISLLSMEDDPQFEYSEDELWLLADMLINGEDDPLKKIDDRYQKKLNEE
;
A
#
# COMPACT_ATOMS: atom_id res chain seq x y z
N MET A 1 12.64 -24.76 6.92
CA MET A 1 11.58 -23.75 7.13
C MET A 1 11.31 -23.14 5.78
N GLU A 2 10.14 -23.40 5.19
CA GLU A 2 9.73 -22.67 3.99
C GLU A 2 9.59 -21.20 4.38
N SER A 3 10.41 -20.34 3.78
CA SER A 3 10.26 -18.90 3.94
C SER A 3 8.98 -18.53 3.19
N LYS A 4 7.89 -18.28 3.92
CA LYS A 4 6.60 -17.90 3.33
C LYS A 4 6.79 -16.54 2.65
N VAL A 5 6.67 -16.51 1.33
CA VAL A 5 6.74 -15.26 0.55
C VAL A 5 5.53 -14.41 0.88
N ILE A 6 5.76 -13.12 1.13
CA ILE A 6 4.71 -12.10 1.21
C ILE A 6 4.58 -11.52 -0.19
N ASP A 7 3.56 -12.02 -0.89
CA ASP A 7 3.14 -11.54 -2.20
C ASP A 7 2.10 -10.42 -2.06
N GLU A 8 1.73 -9.86 -3.20
CA GLU A 8 0.84 -8.70 -3.32
C GLU A 8 -0.55 -9.01 -2.77
N ARG A 9 -1.04 -10.23 -3.00
CA ARG A 9 -2.35 -10.67 -2.51
C ARG A 9 -2.38 -10.72 -0.99
N LEU A 10 -1.38 -11.34 -0.37
CA LEU A 10 -1.25 -11.38 1.10
C LEU A 10 -1.07 -9.97 1.69
N LEU A 11 -0.31 -9.11 1.01
CA LEU A 11 -0.15 -7.72 1.42
C LEU A 11 -1.47 -6.95 1.34
N GLY A 12 -2.25 -7.11 0.26
CA GLY A 12 -3.55 -6.47 0.10
C GLY A 12 -4.57 -6.93 1.15
N GLU A 13 -4.61 -8.22 1.49
CA GLU A 13 -5.42 -8.75 2.59
C GLU A 13 -5.03 -8.13 3.94
N ALA A 14 -3.72 -8.03 4.20
CA ALA A 14 -3.20 -7.43 5.42
C ALA A 14 -3.49 -5.92 5.49
N LEU A 15 -3.38 -5.20 4.37
CA LEU A 15 -3.72 -3.77 4.27
C LEU A 15 -5.21 -3.55 4.58
N LYS A 16 -6.12 -4.33 3.99
CA LYS A 16 -7.56 -4.27 4.34
C LYS A 16 -7.80 -4.51 5.83
N SER A 17 -7.10 -5.48 6.42
CA SER A 17 -7.23 -5.76 7.85
C SER A 17 -6.73 -4.60 8.71
N GLU A 18 -5.73 -3.86 8.26
CA GLU A 18 -5.24 -2.67 8.95
C GLU A 18 -6.23 -1.50 8.80
N LEU A 19 -6.75 -1.26 7.60
CA LEU A 19 -7.76 -0.22 7.34
C LEU A 19 -9.04 -0.41 8.16
N LYS A 20 -9.47 -1.66 8.39
CA LYS A 20 -10.63 -1.98 9.26
C LYS A 20 -10.49 -1.50 10.70
N LYS A 21 -9.27 -1.19 11.16
CA LYS A 21 -9.03 -0.63 12.49
C LYS A 21 -9.22 0.90 12.51
N GLY A 22 -9.67 1.51 11.41
CA GLY A 22 -9.86 2.96 11.22
C GLY A 22 -8.72 3.60 10.43
N PHE A 23 -9.01 4.58 9.57
CA PHE A 23 -7.99 5.28 8.80
C PHE A 23 -7.13 6.21 9.67
N ASP A 24 -5.81 6.02 9.62
CA ASP A 24 -4.80 6.82 10.32
C ASP A 24 -3.46 6.67 9.58
N VAL A 25 -3.00 7.76 8.96
CA VAL A 25 -1.77 7.80 8.14
C VAL A 25 -0.55 7.35 8.93
N LEU A 26 -0.38 7.89 10.14
CA LEU A 26 0.78 7.60 10.99
C LEU A 26 0.79 6.11 11.40
N ARG A 27 -0.37 5.55 11.70
CA ARG A 27 -0.48 4.12 12.03
C ARG A 27 -0.18 3.24 10.83
N LEU A 28 -0.67 3.60 9.65
CA LEU A 28 -0.44 2.86 8.41
C LEU A 28 1.03 2.89 7.98
N SER A 29 1.68 4.05 8.06
CA SER A 29 3.10 4.20 7.76
C SER A 29 3.96 3.33 8.71
N ARG A 30 3.70 3.41 10.01
CA ARG A 30 4.39 2.56 11.01
C ARG A 30 4.13 1.07 10.82
N TRP A 31 2.90 0.71 10.44
CA TRP A 31 2.55 -0.66 10.09
C TRP A 31 3.37 -1.14 8.89
N ALA A 32 3.47 -0.33 7.83
CA ALA A 32 4.25 -0.65 6.64
C ALA A 32 5.74 -0.86 6.96
N LEU A 33 6.34 0.06 7.74
CA LEU A 33 7.73 -0.08 8.23
C LEU A 33 7.94 -1.38 9.00
N LYS A 34 6.99 -1.75 9.87
CA LYS A 34 7.06 -2.99 10.64
C LYS A 34 7.01 -4.23 9.75
N ILE A 35 6.16 -4.24 8.72
CA ILE A 35 6.11 -5.36 7.78
C ILE A 35 7.40 -5.43 6.95
N GLU A 36 7.90 -4.30 6.44
CA GLU A 36 9.12 -4.23 5.64
C GLU A 36 10.34 -4.76 6.41
N SER A 37 10.59 -4.20 7.59
CA SER A 37 11.77 -4.52 8.41
C SER A 37 11.78 -5.97 8.92
N ASN A 38 10.63 -6.53 9.28
CA ASN A 38 10.55 -7.91 9.80
C ASN A 38 10.58 -8.97 8.70
N ASN A 39 10.34 -8.60 7.43
CA ASN A 39 10.14 -9.56 6.35
C ASN A 39 11.01 -9.28 5.11
N LEU A 40 12.12 -8.55 5.27
CA LEU A 40 13.04 -8.15 4.18
C LEU A 40 13.37 -9.25 3.16
N ARG A 41 13.55 -10.50 3.62
CA ARG A 41 13.89 -11.66 2.76
C ARG A 41 12.69 -12.40 2.18
N ALA A 42 11.49 -12.11 2.68
CA ALA A 42 10.25 -12.76 2.31
C ALA A 42 9.38 -11.90 1.38
N LEU A 43 9.69 -10.62 1.21
CA LEU A 43 8.91 -9.71 0.36
C LEU A 43 9.26 -9.89 -1.12
N THR A 44 8.24 -9.89 -1.98
CA THR A 44 8.46 -9.67 -3.41
C THR A 44 8.97 -8.25 -3.65
N PRO A 45 9.68 -7.99 -4.77
CA PRO A 45 10.10 -6.64 -5.12
C PRO A 45 8.92 -5.64 -5.18
N TYR A 46 7.76 -6.08 -5.66
CA TYR A 46 6.58 -5.23 -5.77
C TYR A 46 5.90 -4.99 -4.42
N SER A 47 5.73 -6.02 -3.59
CA SER A 47 5.23 -5.85 -2.21
C SER A 47 6.08 -4.87 -1.41
N ARG A 48 7.41 -4.91 -1.61
CA ARG A 48 8.32 -3.93 -1.02
C ARG A 48 8.07 -2.51 -1.53
N LYS A 49 7.85 -2.32 -2.84
CA LYS A 49 7.52 -1.02 -3.43
C LYS A 49 6.25 -0.44 -2.82
N VAL A 50 5.21 -1.25 -2.63
CA VAL A 50 3.96 -0.84 -1.98
C VAL A 50 4.21 -0.41 -0.53
N LEU A 51 4.95 -1.20 0.25
CA LEU A 51 5.26 -0.84 1.65
C LEU A 51 6.05 0.47 1.75
N ILE A 52 6.99 0.72 0.85
CA ILE A 52 7.74 1.98 0.79
C ILE A 52 6.80 3.15 0.48
N SER A 53 5.88 2.97 -0.47
CA SER A 53 4.89 3.99 -0.82
C SER A 53 3.96 4.33 0.37
N LEU A 54 3.52 3.33 1.12
CA LEU A 54 2.72 3.53 2.35
C LEU A 54 3.54 4.20 3.47
N LEU A 55 4.83 3.86 3.60
CA LEU A 55 5.73 4.51 4.55
C LEU A 55 5.83 6.00 4.26
N SER A 56 5.99 6.38 2.99
CA SER A 56 6.16 7.78 2.57
C SER A 56 4.92 8.66 2.76
N MET A 57 3.76 8.10 3.07
CA MET A 57 2.57 8.89 3.42
C MET A 57 2.79 9.77 4.66
N GLU A 58 3.71 9.41 5.57
CA GLU A 58 4.02 10.23 6.75
C GLU A 58 5.06 11.33 6.47
N ASP A 59 5.75 11.27 5.32
CA ASP A 59 6.84 12.19 4.99
C ASP A 59 6.32 13.55 4.50
N ASP A 60 5.30 13.56 3.64
CA ASP A 60 4.74 14.77 3.04
C ASP A 60 3.27 14.53 2.61
N PRO A 61 2.34 15.49 2.85
CA PRO A 61 0.94 15.39 2.41
C PRO A 61 0.75 15.09 0.93
N GLN A 62 1.70 15.43 0.06
CA GLN A 62 1.62 15.12 -1.38
C GLN A 62 1.68 13.61 -1.68
N PHE A 63 2.17 12.80 -0.74
CA PHE A 63 2.24 11.34 -0.83
C PHE A 63 1.10 10.66 -0.07
N GLU A 64 0.23 11.43 0.60
CA GLU A 64 -0.87 10.88 1.37
C GLU A 64 -1.96 10.33 0.44
N TYR A 65 -2.19 9.02 0.51
CA TYR A 65 -3.39 8.42 -0.06
C TYR A 65 -4.60 8.67 0.84
N SER A 66 -5.73 9.02 0.22
CA SER A 66 -7.02 9.00 0.91
C SER A 66 -7.43 7.58 1.33
N GLU A 67 -8.35 7.48 2.28
CA GLU A 67 -8.89 6.19 2.72
C GLU A 67 -9.46 5.36 1.54
N ASP A 68 -10.21 6.00 0.63
CA ASP A 68 -10.79 5.33 -0.54
C ASP A 68 -9.71 4.80 -1.50
N GLU A 69 -8.62 5.55 -1.69
CA GLU A 69 -7.50 5.13 -2.53
C GLU A 69 -6.77 3.94 -1.92
N LEU A 70 -6.64 3.87 -0.60
CA LEU A 70 -6.04 2.73 0.08
C LEU A 70 -6.93 1.48 0.03
N TRP A 71 -8.25 1.64 0.16
CA TRP A 71 -9.18 0.53 -0.06
C TRP A 71 -9.08 0.00 -1.49
N LEU A 72 -9.04 0.90 -2.47
CA LEU A 72 -8.86 0.56 -3.87
C LEU A 72 -7.51 -0.14 -4.13
N LEU A 73 -6.41 0.38 -3.56
CA LEU A 73 -5.08 -0.22 -3.63
C LEU A 73 -5.13 -1.66 -3.12
N ALA A 74 -5.72 -1.86 -1.95
CA ALA A 74 -5.82 -3.17 -1.33
C ALA A 74 -6.63 -4.14 -2.20
N ASP A 75 -7.73 -3.69 -2.80
CA ASP A 75 -8.53 -4.47 -3.75
C ASP A 75 -7.75 -4.83 -5.01
N MET A 76 -7.04 -3.88 -5.61
CA MET A 76 -6.23 -4.13 -6.80
C MET A 76 -5.10 -5.13 -6.54
N LEU A 77 -4.44 -5.03 -5.38
CA LEU A 77 -3.42 -5.98 -4.94
C LEU A 77 -3.98 -7.39 -4.78
N ILE A 78 -5.17 -7.52 -4.16
CA ILE A 78 -5.84 -8.81 -3.98
C ILE A 78 -6.21 -9.44 -5.32
N ASN A 79 -6.65 -8.62 -6.28
CA ASN A 79 -7.09 -9.07 -7.59
C ASN A 79 -5.94 -9.32 -8.58
N GLY A 80 -4.68 -9.03 -8.19
CA GLY A 80 -3.51 -9.22 -9.05
C GLY A 80 -3.47 -8.23 -10.22
N GLU A 81 -3.97 -7.02 -10.00
CA GLU A 81 -3.95 -5.95 -10.99
C GLU A 81 -2.52 -5.53 -11.36
N ASP A 82 -2.30 -5.13 -12.60
CA ASP A 82 -1.00 -4.64 -13.05
C ASP A 82 -0.75 -3.19 -12.60
N ASP A 83 0.39 -2.96 -11.97
CA ASP A 83 0.87 -1.72 -11.35
C ASP A 83 -0.22 -0.82 -10.67
N PRO A 84 -0.89 -1.28 -9.60
CA PRO A 84 -1.92 -0.52 -8.89
C PRO A 84 -1.51 0.87 -8.40
N LEU A 85 -0.25 1.05 -7.97
CA LEU A 85 0.25 2.35 -7.52
C LEU A 85 0.12 3.40 -8.64
N LYS A 86 0.60 3.06 -9.83
CA LYS A 86 0.50 3.95 -10.99
C LYS A 86 -0.96 4.27 -11.33
N LYS A 87 -1.86 3.29 -11.23
CA LYS A 87 -3.29 3.52 -11.51
C LYS A 87 -3.94 4.49 -10.55
N ILE A 88 -3.49 4.55 -9.30
CA ILE A 88 -3.96 5.52 -8.31
C ILE A 88 -3.39 6.90 -8.63
N ASP A 89 -2.08 6.98 -8.90
CA ASP A 89 -1.41 8.24 -9.25
C ASP A 89 -2.03 8.87 -10.51
N ASP A 90 -2.28 8.08 -11.55
CA ASP A 90 -2.92 8.52 -12.79
C ASP A 90 -4.35 9.06 -12.53
N ARG A 91 -5.09 8.46 -11.60
CA ARG A 91 -6.43 8.93 -11.20
C ARG A 91 -6.36 10.27 -10.46
N TYR A 92 -5.38 10.44 -9.58
CA TYR A 92 -5.16 11.69 -8.87
C TYR A 92 -4.83 12.83 -9.85
N GLN A 93 -3.88 12.60 -10.77
CA GLN A 93 -3.53 13.58 -11.80
C GLN A 93 -4.72 13.91 -12.71
N LYS A 94 -5.55 12.92 -13.05
CA LYS A 94 -6.77 13.18 -13.83
C LYS A 94 -7.74 14.11 -13.09
N LYS A 95 -7.98 13.89 -11.79
CA LYS A 95 -8.86 14.75 -10.98
C LYS A 95 -8.36 16.19 -10.94
N LEU A 96 -7.05 16.40 -10.72
CA LEU A 96 -6.45 17.74 -10.68
C LEU A 96 -6.58 18.52 -12.00
N ASN A 97 -6.67 17.82 -13.14
CA ASN A 97 -6.79 18.45 -14.46
C ASN A 97 -8.25 18.70 -14.88
N GLU A 98 -9.23 18.22 -14.10
CA GLU A 98 -10.67 18.39 -14.36
C GLU A 98 -11.32 19.48 -13.48
N GLU A 99 -10.54 20.13 -12.59
CA GLU A 99 -10.91 21.27 -11.74
C GLU A 99 -10.34 22.60 -12.26
#